data_AF-A0A967Y2K2-F1
#
_entry.id   AF-A0A967Y2K2-F1
#
_cell.length_a   1.000
_cell.length_b   1.000
_cell.length_c   1.000
_cell.angle_alpha   90.00
_cell.angle_beta   90.00
_cell.angle_gamma   90.00
#
_symmetry.space_group_name_H-M   'P 1'
#
loop_
_entity.id
_entity.type
_entity.pdbx_description
1 polymer ?
#
loop_
_entity_poly.entity_id
_entity_poly.type
_entity_poly.pdbx_seq_one_letter_code
_entity_poly.pdbx_strand_id
1 'polypeptide(L)'
;MAEILIKVGGVFSLAFAIFHALFWRIFNWKNDLRSLTWMNRSIMQVLNLCLMFAFIIFAYVSLFHTYEMLSMPLGKTLLVLIALFWLARAIEQVVFF
;
A
#
# COMPACT_ATOMS: atom_id res chain seq x y z
N MET A 1 16.81 16.65 4.21
CA MET A 1 16.48 16.01 2.92
C MET A 1 15.78 14.65 3.12
N ALA A 2 16.37 13.71 3.86
CA ALA A 2 15.78 12.39 4.09
C ALA A 2 14.38 12.42 4.74
N GLU A 3 14.15 13.29 5.73
CA GLU A 3 12.83 13.45 6.35
C GLU A 3 11.72 13.81 5.35
N ILE A 4 12.02 14.71 4.40
CA ILE A 4 11.06 15.14 3.38
C ILE A 4 10.70 13.95 2.48
N LEU A 5 11.69 13.15 2.07
CA LEU A 5 11.46 11.95 1.25
C LEU A 5 10.57 10.94 1.96
N ILE A 6 10.79 10.70 3.25
CA ILE A 6 9.96 9.79 4.04
C ILE A 6 8.52 10.30 4.13
N LYS A 7 8.34 11.60 4.43
CA LYS A 7 6.99 12.20 4.49
C LYS A 7 6.28 12.16 3.14
N VAL A 8 6.98 12.43 2.04
CA VAL A 8 6.43 12.29 0.69
C VAL A 8 6.04 10.84 0.40
N GLY A 9 6.88 9.86 0.76
CA GLY A 9 6.54 8.44 0.66
C GLY A 9 5.33 8.04 1.50
N GLY A 10 5.16 8.68 2.67
CA GLY A 10 3.98 8.53 3.51
C GLY A 10 2.71 9.06 2.86
N VAL A 11 2.75 10.27 2.30
CA VAL A 11 1.63 10.85 1.53
C VAL A 11 1.29 9.98 0.32
N PHE A 12 2.31 9.50 -0.41
CA PHE A 12 2.15 8.59 -1.53
C PHE A 12 1.45 7.29 -1.13
N SER A 13 1.86 6.68 -0.01
CA SER A 13 1.22 5.46 0.52
C SER A 13 -0.25 5.71 0.90
N LEU A 14 -0.54 6.86 1.51
CA LEU A 14 -1.92 7.24 1.83
C LEU A 14 -2.77 7.43 0.56
N ALA A 15 -2.21 8.08 -0.46
CA ALA A 15 -2.88 8.25 -1.74
C ALA A 15 -3.19 6.89 -2.39
N PHE A 16 -2.30 5.91 -2.27
CA PHE A 16 -2.55 4.53 -2.72
C PHE A 16 -3.64 3.82 -1.92
N ALA A 17 -3.69 3.99 -0.60
CA ALA A 17 -4.80 3.45 0.21
C ALA A 17 -6.15 4.00 -0.28
N ILE A 18 -6.23 5.31 -0.53
CA ILE A 18 -7.44 5.95 -1.08
C ILE A 18 -7.74 5.44 -2.49
N PHE A 19 -6.73 5.31 -3.35
CA PHE A 19 -6.90 4.75 -4.69
C PHE A 19 -7.51 3.34 -4.65
N HIS A 20 -7.02 2.47 -3.76
CA HIS A 20 -7.58 1.13 -3.54
C HIS A 20 -9.01 1.17 -3.00
N ALA A 21 -9.35 2.14 -2.13
CA ALA A 21 -10.72 2.38 -1.69
C ALA A 21 -11.67 2.74 -2.85
N LEU A 22 -11.15 3.30 -3.94
CA LEU A 22 -11.92 3.66 -5.12
C LEU A 22 -12.10 2.51 -6.12
N PHE A 23 -11.47 1.35 -5.94
CA PHE A 23 -11.55 0.23 -6.89
C PHE A 23 -12.98 -0.25 -7.11
N TRP A 24 -13.78 -0.28 -6.04
CA TRP A 24 -15.21 -0.61 -6.12
C TRP A 24 -15.99 0.26 -7.11
N ARG A 25 -15.57 1.52 -7.28
CA ARG A 25 -16.20 2.48 -8.18
C ARG A 25 -15.51 2.55 -9.54
N ILE A 26 -14.18 2.70 -9.58
CA ILE A 26 -13.41 2.90 -10.83
C ILE A 26 -13.44 1.64 -11.70
N PHE A 27 -13.30 0.46 -11.10
CA PHE A 27 -13.27 -0.82 -11.80
C PHE A 27 -14.58 -1.59 -11.70
N ASN A 28 -15.67 -0.95 -11.26
CA ASN A 28 -17.00 -1.56 -11.20
C ASN A 28 -17.03 -2.94 -10.50
N TRP A 29 -16.19 -3.17 -9.48
CA TRP A 29 -16.00 -4.49 -8.86
C TRP A 29 -17.28 -5.11 -8.32
N LYS A 30 -18.31 -4.30 -8.04
CA LYS A 30 -19.66 -4.80 -7.68
C LYS A 30 -20.23 -5.74 -8.74
N ASN A 31 -19.94 -5.51 -10.02
CA ASN A 31 -20.42 -6.31 -11.14
C ASN A 31 -19.32 -7.24 -11.67
N ASP A 32 -18.11 -6.71 -11.89
CA ASP A 32 -17.05 -7.47 -12.57
C ASP A 32 -16.59 -8.69 -11.75
N LEU A 33 -16.49 -8.55 -10.42
CA LEU A 33 -16.13 -9.69 -9.55
C LEU A 33 -17.24 -10.74 -9.43
N ARG A 34 -18.46 -10.49 -9.91
CA ARG A 34 -19.54 -11.50 -9.89
C ARG A 34 -19.27 -12.65 -10.85
N SER A 35 -18.46 -12.40 -11.89
CA SER A 35 -18.00 -13.44 -12.83
C SER A 35 -17.09 -14.49 -12.16
N LEU A 36 -16.49 -14.15 -11.01
CA LEU A 36 -15.62 -15.04 -10.25
C LEU A 36 -16.43 -15.98 -9.35
N THR A 37 -15.84 -17.14 -9.03
CA THR A 37 -16.36 -18.01 -7.96
C THR A 37 -16.48 -17.25 -6.64
N TRP A 38 -17.40 -17.68 -5.78
CA TRP A 38 -17.58 -17.05 -4.46
C TRP A 38 -16.28 -16.97 -3.66
N MET A 39 -15.45 -18.01 -3.72
CA MET A 39 -14.16 -18.06 -3.05
C MET A 39 -13.20 -17.00 -3.61
N ASN A 40 -12.98 -16.98 -4.93
CA ASN A 40 -12.04 -16.04 -5.54
C ASN A 40 -12.47 -14.57 -5.37
N ARG A 41 -13.77 -14.29 -5.47
CA ARG A 41 -14.30 -12.95 -5.17
C ARG A 41 -13.99 -12.53 -3.73
N SER A 42 -14.16 -13.43 -2.77
CA SER A 42 -13.89 -13.15 -1.36
C SER A 42 -12.40 -12.91 -1.12
N ILE A 43 -11.53 -13.73 -1.73
CA ILE A 43 -10.07 -13.56 -1.67
C ILE A 43 -9.67 -12.17 -2.19
N MET A 44 -10.19 -11.74 -3.35
CA MET A 44 -9.89 -10.41 -3.91
C MET A 44 -10.28 -9.27 -2.96
N GLN A 45 -11.42 -9.38 -2.27
CA GLN A 45 -11.87 -8.37 -1.29
C GLN A 45 -10.94 -8.33 -0.08
N VAL A 46 -10.61 -9.49 0.49
CA VAL A 46 -9.70 -9.59 1.65
C VAL A 46 -8.32 -9.04 1.30
N LEU A 47 -7.75 -9.42 0.15
CA LEU A 47 -6.45 -8.92 -0.30
C LEU A 47 -6.47 -7.40 -0.49
N ASN A 48 -7.51 -6.83 -1.10
CA ASN A 48 -7.61 -5.38 -1.28
C ASN A 48 -7.68 -4.63 0.06
N LEU A 49 -8.47 -5.14 1.02
CA LEU A 49 -8.61 -4.54 2.35
C LEU A 49 -7.32 -4.65 3.17
N CYS A 50 -6.67 -5.82 3.18
CA CYS A 50 -5.37 -6.01 3.85
C CYS A 50 -4.29 -5.10 3.25
N LEU A 51 -4.26 -4.96 1.93
CA LEU A 51 -3.30 -4.11 1.23
C LEU A 51 -3.53 -2.62 1.55
N MET A 52 -4.79 -2.18 1.53
CA MET A 52 -5.16 -0.83 1.96
C MET A 52 -4.72 -0.57 3.42
N PHE A 53 -4.92 -1.54 4.32
CA PHE A 53 -4.48 -1.44 5.71
C PHE A 53 -2.96 -1.32 5.84
N ALA A 54 -2.20 -2.11 5.07
CA ALA A 54 -0.73 -2.00 5.03
C ALA A 54 -0.26 -0.61 4.55
N PHE A 55 -0.90 -0.05 3.51
CA PHE A 55 -0.61 1.30 3.04
C PHE A 55 -0.90 2.38 4.09
N ILE A 56 -1.99 2.22 4.85
CA ILE A 56 -2.31 3.11 5.97
C ILE A 56 -1.23 3.04 7.05
N ILE A 57 -0.74 1.84 7.38
CA ILE A 57 0.38 1.68 8.33
C ILE A 57 1.63 2.39 7.80
N PHE A 58 2.01 2.16 6.54
CA PHE A 58 3.19 2.80 5.94
C PHE A 58 3.08 4.33 5.95
N ALA A 59 1.90 4.85 5.62
CA ALA A 59 1.61 6.27 5.68
C ALA A 59 1.75 6.80 7.12
N TYR A 60 1.10 6.15 8.07
CA TYR A 60 1.08 6.56 9.48
C TYR A 60 2.49 6.64 10.07
N VAL A 61 3.28 5.55 9.95
CA VAL A 61 4.65 5.54 10.51
C VAL A 61 5.56 6.54 9.82
N SER A 62 5.41 6.73 8.51
CA SER A 62 6.25 7.67 7.75
C SER A 62 5.93 9.14 8.09
N LEU A 63 4.67 9.47 8.36
CA LEU A 63 4.22 10.84 8.64
C LEU A 63 4.37 11.25 10.10
N PHE A 64 4.05 10.35 11.03
CA PHE A 64 3.97 10.65 12.45
C PHE A 64 5.18 10.17 13.26
N HIS A 65 5.96 9.22 12.73
CA HIS A 65 7.15 8.67 13.39
C HIS A 65 8.43 8.86 12.57
N THR A 66 8.49 9.90 11.72
CA THR A 66 9.63 10.14 10.80
C THR A 66 10.98 10.17 11.51
N TYR A 67 11.04 10.77 12.72
CA TYR A 67 12.27 10.89 13.49
C TYR A 67 12.78 9.52 13.95
N GLU A 68 11.89 8.67 14.48
CA GLU A 68 12.19 7.31 14.91
C GLU A 68 12.57 6.42 13.73
N MET A 69 11.90 6.60 12.58
CA MET A 69 12.22 5.90 11.33
C MET A 69 13.67 6.15 10.88
N LEU A 70 14.19 7.36 11.10
CA LEU A 70 15.57 7.73 10.74
C LEU A 70 16.61 7.40 11.81
N SER A 71 16.22 7.49 13.09
CA SER A 71 17.17 7.46 14.20
C SER A 71 17.33 6.05 14.80
N MET A 72 16.27 5.22 14.76
CA MET A 72 16.24 3.93 15.44
C MET A 72 16.58 2.77 14.49
N PRO A 73 17.29 1.71 14.95
CA PRO A 73 17.58 0.54 14.13
C PRO A 73 16.32 -0.12 13.55
N LEU A 74 15.27 -0.28 14.36
CA LEU A 74 13.98 -0.83 13.90
C LEU A 74 13.33 0.07 12.84
N GLY A 75 13.38 1.39 13.03
CA GLY A 75 12.89 2.36 12.06
C GLY A 75 13.57 2.23 10.70
N LYS A 76 14.91 2.12 10.70
CA LYS A 76 15.69 1.91 9.47
C LYS A 76 15.34 0.59 8.78
N THR A 77 15.15 -0.49 9.54
CA THR A 77 14.67 -1.77 9.00
C THR A 77 13.30 -1.61 8.34
N LEU A 78 12.36 -0.90 8.98
CA LEU A 78 11.04 -0.63 8.40
C LEU A 78 11.14 0.20 7.12
N LEU A 79 12.02 1.21 7.04
CA LEU A 79 12.26 1.96 5.79
C LEU A 79 12.69 1.04 4.65
N VAL A 80 13.62 0.13 4.90
CA VAL A 80 14.09 -0.85 3.90
C VAL A 80 12.96 -1.78 3.48
N LEU A 81 12.18 -2.30 4.42
CA LEU A 81 11.05 -3.19 4.11
C LEU A 81 9.95 -2.48 3.30
N ILE A 82 9.65 -1.21 3.62
CA ILE A 82 8.71 -0.40 2.84
C ILE A 82 9.25 -0.15 1.42
N ALA A 83 10.54 0.14 1.28
CA ALA A 83 11.17 0.33 -0.03
C ALA A 83 11.14 -0.96 -0.87
N LEU A 84 11.46 -2.11 -0.26
CA LEU A 84 11.38 -3.42 -0.91
C LEU A 84 9.95 -3.78 -1.30
N PHE A 85 8.96 -3.47 -0.46
CA PHE A 85 7.56 -3.64 -0.79
C PHE A 85 7.20 -2.86 -2.07
N TRP A 86 7.56 -1.58 -2.13
CA TRP A 86 7.26 -0.74 -3.30
C TRP A 86 8.01 -1.17 -4.54
N LEU A 87 9.25 -1.65 -4.41
CA LEU A 87 10.01 -2.24 -5.51
C LEU A 87 9.34 -3.52 -6.03
N ALA A 88 8.95 -4.43 -5.15
CA ALA A 88 8.22 -5.64 -5.52
C ALA A 88 6.92 -5.29 -6.25
N ARG A 89 6.15 -4.33 -5.71
CA ARG A 89 4.92 -3.85 -6.37
C ARG A 89 5.19 -3.20 -7.74
N ALA A 90 6.30 -2.48 -7.91
CA ALA A 90 6.68 -1.93 -9.20
C ALA A 90 7.04 -3.02 -10.21
N ILE A 91 7.69 -4.10 -9.78
CA ILE A 91 7.96 -5.27 -10.63
C ILE A 91 6.65 -5.95 -11.05
N GLU A 92 5.72 -6.16 -10.11
CA GLU A 92 4.39 -6.72 -10.41
C GLU A 92 3.64 -5.89 -11.45
N GLN A 93 3.85 -4.56 -11.48
CA GLN A 93 3.25 -3.71 -12.50
C GLN A 93 3.70 -4.12 -13.91
N VAL A 94 4.99 -4.41 -14.11
CA VAL A 94 5.53 -4.82 -15.43
C VAL A 94 5.15 -6.27 -15.77
N VAL A 95 5.01 -7.13 -14.77
CA VAL A 95 4.72 -8.56 -14.98
C VAL A 95 3.24 -8.80 -15.31
N PHE A 96 2.33 -8.04 -14.69
CA PHE A 96 0.89 -8.30 -14.79
C PHE A 96 0.10 -7.24 -15.59
N PHE A 97 0.72 -6.10 -15.96
CA PHE A 97 0.07 -5.01 -16.70
C PHE A 97 0.99 -4.46 -17.81
#